data_AF-A0AAW2I6P3-F1
#
_entry.id   AF-A0AAW2I6P3-F1
#
_cell.length_a   1.000
_cell.length_b   1.000
_cell.length_c   1.000
_cell.angle_alpha   90.00
_cell.angle_beta   90.00
_cell.angle_gamma   90.00
#
_symmetry.space_group_name_H-M   'P 1'
#
loop_
_entity.id
_entity.type
_entity.pdbx_description
1 polymer ?
#
loop_
_entity_poly.entity_id
_entity_poly.type
_entity_poly.pdbx_seq_one_letter_code
_entity_poly.pdbx_strand_id
1 'polypeptide(L)'
;MWLYRRMLRIAWTDRIRNTEVLSRMGKEMEVLYDIKRRKLQYFGHVIRNSKRRPGRRRTSWLKNLREWFGMDSASLFRATASKIKIAVMIANLRRGEGN
;
A
#
# COMPACT_ATOMS: atom_id res chain seq x y z
N MET A 1 -19.19 -19.40 -5.89
CA MET A 1 -19.97 -19.44 -7.15
C MET A 1 -19.45 -20.44 -8.17
N TRP A 2 -18.14 -20.50 -8.42
CA TRP A 2 -17.59 -21.42 -9.42
C TRP A 2 -17.96 -22.90 -9.19
N LEU A 3 -17.80 -23.40 -7.96
CA LEU A 3 -18.15 -24.79 -7.62
C LEU A 3 -19.65 -25.09 -7.88
N TYR A 4 -20.54 -24.18 -7.48
CA TYR A 4 -21.99 -24.33 -7.68
C TYR A 4 -22.38 -24.30 -9.16
N ARG A 5 -21.76 -23.42 -9.96
CA ARG A 5 -21.96 -23.41 -11.42
C ARG A 5 -21.52 -24.72 -12.06
N ARG A 6 -20.42 -25.31 -11.58
CA ARG A 6 -19.93 -26.61 -12.06
C ARG A 6 -20.85 -27.77 -11.68
N MET A 7 -21.37 -27.79 -10.46
CA MET A 7 -22.36 -28.79 -10.01
C MET A 7 -23.65 -28.71 -10.83
N LEU A 8 -24.12 -27.49 -11.13
CA LEU A 8 -25.31 -27.25 -11.95
C LEU A 8 -25.05 -27.33 -13.46
N ARG A 9 -23.81 -27.66 -13.88
CA ARG A 9 -23.39 -27.73 -15.29
C ARG A 9 -23.68 -26.44 -16.09
N ILE A 10 -23.58 -25.28 -15.45
CA ILE A 10 -23.81 -23.96 -16.07
C ILE A 10 -22.55 -23.54 -16.82
N ALA A 11 -22.67 -23.31 -18.12
CA ALA A 11 -21.59 -22.77 -18.94
C ALA A 11 -21.39 -21.27 -18.67
N TRP A 12 -20.18 -20.78 -18.92
CA TRP A 12 -19.89 -19.36 -18.74
C TRP A 12 -20.64 -18.47 -19.76
N THR A 13 -21.01 -19.04 -20.91
CA THR A 13 -21.82 -18.42 -21.97
C THR A 13 -23.26 -18.16 -21.55
N ASP A 14 -23.78 -18.90 -20.57
CA ASP A 14 -25.19 -18.83 -20.16
C ASP A 14 -25.50 -17.53 -19.40
N ARG A 15 -24.47 -16.79 -18.96
CA ARG A 15 -24.56 -15.51 -18.23
C ARG A 15 -25.58 -15.49 -17.07
N ILE A 16 -25.81 -16.64 -16.44
CA ILE A 16 -26.74 -16.80 -15.31
C ILE A 16 -26.26 -15.97 -14.11
N ARG A 17 -27.17 -15.25 -13.42
CA ARG A 17 -26.85 -14.44 -12.24
C ARG A 17 -26.49 -15.31 -11.02
N ASN A 18 -25.65 -14.79 -10.12
CA ASN A 18 -25.26 -15.53 -8.91
C ASN A 18 -26.44 -15.80 -7.96
N THR A 19 -27.44 -14.92 -7.92
CA THR A 19 -28.71 -15.11 -7.20
C THR A 19 -29.42 -16.39 -7.63
N GLU A 20 -29.53 -16.58 -8.94
CA GLU A 20 -30.19 -17.72 -9.57
C GLU A 20 -29.41 -19.02 -9.31
N VAL A 21 -28.08 -18.98 -9.41
CA VAL A 21 -27.22 -20.13 -9.05
C VAL A 21 -27.44 -20.56 -7.60
N LEU A 22 -27.57 -19.61 -6.69
CA LEU A 22 -27.80 -19.89 -5.26
C LEU A 22 -29.20 -20.43 -4.99
N SER A 23 -30.22 -19.84 -5.64
CA SER A 23 -31.60 -20.33 -5.56
C SER A 23 -31.71 -21.78 -6.03
N ARG A 24 -31.11 -22.12 -7.18
CA ARG A 24 -31.06 -23.51 -7.69
C ARG A 24 -30.33 -24.49 -6.76
N MET A 25 -29.35 -24.01 -6.01
CA MET A 25 -28.64 -24.82 -5.00
C MET A 25 -29.40 -24.92 -3.66
N GLY A 26 -30.55 -24.25 -3.51
CA GLY A 26 -31.26 -24.14 -2.23
C GLY A 26 -30.43 -23.43 -1.16
N LYS A 27 -29.57 -22.49 -1.56
CA LYS A 27 -28.66 -21.75 -0.67
C LYS A 27 -29.09 -20.29 -0.59
N GLU A 28 -29.22 -19.79 0.64
CA GLU A 28 -29.37 -18.35 0.84
C GLU A 28 -28.06 -17.60 0.60
N MET A 29 -28.20 -16.37 0.11
CA MET A 29 -27.08 -15.52 -0.21
C MET A 29 -26.59 -14.76 1.03
N GLU A 30 -25.69 -15.35 1.81
CA GLU A 30 -25.13 -14.67 2.97
C GLU A 30 -23.99 -13.69 2.62
N VAL A 31 -24.12 -12.88 1.56
CA VAL A 31 -23.06 -11.94 1.11
C VAL A 31 -22.54 -11.10 2.27
N LEU A 32 -23.46 -10.65 3.12
CA LEU A 32 -23.15 -9.76 4.22
C LEU A 32 -22.30 -10.45 5.29
N TYR A 33 -22.63 -11.70 5.64
CA TYR A 33 -21.81 -12.52 6.52
C TYR A 33 -20.44 -12.80 5.91
N ASP A 34 -20.41 -13.17 4.63
CA ASP A 34 -19.20 -13.49 3.90
C ASP A 34 -18.25 -12.28 3.77
N ILE A 35 -18.79 -11.08 3.56
CA ILE A 35 -18.05 -9.81 3.58
C ILE A 35 -17.53 -9.54 4.99
N LYS A 36 -18.39 -9.65 6.02
CA LYS A 36 -18.00 -9.43 7.42
C LYS A 36 -16.87 -10.38 7.84
N ARG A 37 -16.99 -11.66 7.50
CA ARG A 37 -15.99 -12.70 7.76
C ARG A 37 -14.67 -12.39 7.06
N ARG A 38 -14.69 -12.02 5.77
CA ARG A 38 -13.48 -11.64 5.02
C ARG A 38 -12.82 -10.39 5.60
N LYS A 39 -13.61 -9.36 5.95
CA LYS A 39 -13.11 -8.14 6.61
C LYS A 39 -12.41 -8.48 7.93
N LEU A 40 -13.00 -9.34 8.76
CA LEU A 40 -12.42 -9.77 10.03
C LEU A 40 -11.14 -10.59 9.84
N GLN A 41 -11.11 -11.50 8.87
CA GLN A 41 -9.91 -12.27 8.54
C GLN A 41 -8.77 -11.38 8.07
N TYR A 42 -9.06 -10.41 7.20
CA TYR A 42 -8.08 -9.43 6.74
C TYR A 42 -7.58 -8.55 7.89
N PHE A 43 -8.47 -8.07 8.75
CA PHE A 43 -8.10 -7.35 9.96
C PHE A 43 -7.15 -8.17 10.84
N GLY A 44 -7.49 -9.42 11.15
CA GLY A 44 -6.63 -10.32 11.91
C GLY A 44 -5.29 -10.63 11.20
N HIS A 45 -5.25 -10.62 9.86
CA HIS A 45 -4.01 -10.74 9.10
C HIS A 45 -3.13 -9.49 9.25
N VAL A 46 -3.72 -8.29 9.15
CA VAL A 46 -3.03 -7.01 9.31
C VAL A 46 -2.42 -6.88 10.71
N ILE A 47 -3.21 -7.20 11.75
CA ILE A 47 -2.75 -7.11 13.15
C ILE A 47 -1.60 -8.10 13.42
N ARG A 48 -1.74 -9.37 12.99
CA ARG A 48 -0.69 -10.40 13.18
C ARG A 48 0.58 -10.12 12.37
N ASN A 49 0.44 -9.47 11.21
CA ASN A 49 1.57 -9.08 10.35
C ASN A 49 1.97 -7.61 10.49
N SER A 50 1.68 -6.99 11.64
CA SER A 50 2.14 -5.63 12.00
C SER A 50 3.67 -5.48 12.00
N LYS A 51 4.41 -6.60 11.98
CA LYS A 51 5.86 -6.66 11.73
C LYS A 51 6.25 -6.71 10.24
N ARG A 52 5.35 -6.39 9.30
CA ARG A 52 5.77 -6.09 7.92
C ARG A 52 6.71 -4.89 7.97
N ARG A 53 8.00 -5.13 7.78
CA ARG A 53 8.99 -4.08 7.54
C ARG A 53 8.40 -3.14 6.49
N PRO A 54 8.41 -1.81 6.69
CA PRO A 54 8.05 -0.88 5.62
C PRO A 54 8.78 -1.33 4.36
N GLY A 55 8.05 -1.46 3.25
CA GLY A 55 8.67 -1.79 1.96
C GLY A 55 9.87 -0.87 1.70
N ARG A 56 10.79 -1.28 0.83
CA ARG A 56 12.00 -0.50 0.53
C ARG A 56 11.62 0.95 0.22
N ARG A 57 12.01 1.90 1.09
CA ARG A 57 11.72 3.33 0.91
C ARG A 57 12.36 3.78 -0.40
N ARG A 58 11.57 4.42 -1.29
CA ARG A 58 12.03 4.91 -2.61
C ARG A 58 13.21 5.89 -2.49
N THR A 59 13.22 6.67 -1.41
CA THR A 59 14.31 7.56 -1.03
C THR A 59 14.52 7.55 0.50
N SER A 60 15.78 7.61 0.94
CA SER A 60 16.17 7.75 2.35
C SER A 60 16.39 9.22 2.69
N TRP A 61 16.31 9.58 3.98
CA TRP A 61 16.56 10.94 4.45
C TRP A 61 17.87 11.53 3.92
N LEU A 62 18.96 10.76 3.99
CA LEU A 62 20.26 11.18 3.46
C LEU A 62 20.24 11.34 1.93
N LYS A 63 19.48 10.50 1.21
CA LYS A 63 19.33 10.63 -0.25
C LYS A 63 18.55 11.90 -0.63
N ASN A 64 17.48 12.25 0.08
CA ASN A 64 16.78 13.54 -0.11
C ASN A 64 17.74 14.72 0.08
N LEU A 65 18.55 14.71 1.14
CA LEU A 65 19.49 15.82 1.40
C LEU A 65 20.53 15.96 0.30
N ARG A 66 21.05 14.84 -0.23
CA ARG A 66 21.96 14.91 -1.38
C ARG A 66 21.30 15.44 -2.65
N GLU A 67 20.04 15.07 -2.88
CA GLU A 67 19.25 15.56 -4.02
C GLU A 67 18.98 17.08 -3.89
N TRP A 68 18.54 17.55 -2.71
CA TRP A 68 18.22 18.97 -2.50
C TRP A 68 19.43 19.91 -2.52
N PHE A 69 20.58 19.44 -2.08
CA PHE A 69 21.79 20.28 -1.98
C PHE A 69 22.83 19.95 -3.08
N GLY A 70 22.55 19.00 -3.97
CA GLY A 70 23.43 18.65 -5.08
C GLY A 70 24.83 18.17 -4.68
N MET A 71 24.97 17.62 -3.47
CA MET A 71 26.29 17.24 -2.91
C MET A 71 26.33 15.81 -2.38
N ASP A 72 27.53 15.23 -2.36
CA ASP A 72 27.77 13.91 -1.80
C ASP A 72 27.64 13.89 -0.26
N SER A 73 27.51 12.70 0.33
CA SER A 73 27.31 12.54 1.78
C SER A 73 28.47 13.11 2.61
N ALA A 74 29.72 12.98 2.17
CA ALA A 74 30.88 13.44 2.92
C ALA A 74 30.95 14.98 2.94
N SER A 75 30.65 15.61 1.81
CA SER A 75 30.54 17.06 1.68
C SER A 75 29.40 17.61 2.53
N LEU A 76 28.25 16.92 2.55
CA LEU A 76 27.11 17.24 3.42
C LEU A 76 27.50 17.15 4.91
N PHE A 77 28.17 16.07 5.34
CA PHE A 77 28.62 15.93 6.72
C PHE A 77 29.63 17.01 7.14
N ARG A 78 30.58 17.35 6.26
CA ARG A 78 31.51 18.48 6.48
C ARG A 78 30.77 19.82 6.59
N ALA A 79 29.73 20.04 5.78
CA ALA A 79 28.91 21.24 5.85
C ALA A 79 28.15 21.34 7.18
N THR A 80 27.63 20.22 7.69
CA THR A 80 26.90 20.19 8.97
C THR A 80 27.75 20.47 10.21
N ALA A 81 29.08 20.42 10.12
CA ALA A 81 29.96 20.80 11.23
C ALA A 81 29.91 22.31 11.54
N SER A 82 29.44 23.14 10.60
CA SER A 82 29.33 24.60 10.78
C SER A 82 27.87 25.03 10.94
N LYS A 83 27.54 25.64 12.08
CA LYS A 83 26.21 26.21 12.35
C LYS A 83 25.80 27.28 11.33
N ILE A 84 26.77 28.05 10.84
CA ILE A 84 26.55 29.08 9.82
C ILE A 84 26.14 28.43 8.49
N LYS A 85 26.85 27.38 8.06
CA LYS A 85 26.49 26.64 6.83
C LYS A 85 25.11 26.00 6.92
N ILE A 86 24.75 25.42 8.07
CA ILE A 86 23.40 24.90 8.30
C ILE A 86 22.35 26.01 8.15
N ALA A 87 22.58 27.18 8.74
CA ALA A 87 21.65 28.30 8.63
C ALA A 87 21.43 28.75 7.17
N VAL A 88 22.51 28.81 6.38
CA VAL A 88 22.45 29.11 4.94
C VAL A 88 21.68 28.03 4.17
N MET A 89 21.96 26.76 4.43
CA MET A 89 21.25 25.64 3.79
C MET A 89 19.74 25.66 4.09
N ILE A 90 19.35 25.97 5.32
CA ILE A 90 17.94 26.14 5.71
C ILE A 90 17.31 27.35 4.98
N ALA A 91 18.05 28.45 4.84
CA ALA A 91 17.56 29.62 4.11
C ALA A 91 17.32 29.31 2.63
N ASN A 92 18.22 28.56 1.98
CA ASN A 92 18.07 28.15 0.57
C ASN A 92 16.85 27.23 0.36
N LEU A 93 16.56 26.34 1.30
CA LEU A 93 15.33 25.52 1.28
C LEU A 93 14.06 26.38 1.32
N ARG A 94 14.04 27.47 2.11
CA ARG A 94 12.88 28.38 2.21
C ARG A 94 12.66 29.20 0.94
N ARG A 95 13.70 29.39 0.12
CA ARG A 95 13.66 30.15 -1.13
C ARG A 95 13.30 29.30 -2.36
N GLY A 96 13.21 27.97 -2.22
CA GLY A 96 12.86 27.07 -3.32
C GLY A 96 13.98 26.81 -4.32
N GLU A 97 15.22 27.16 -3.98
CA GLU A 97 16.42 27.00 -4.84
C GLU A 97 16.95 25.55 -4.86
N GLY A 98 16.23 24.60 -4.26
CA GLY A 98 16.61 23.19 -4.15
C GLY A 98 16.07 22.30 -5.27
N ASN A 99 16.06 22.81 -6.51
CA ASN A 99 15.73 22.05 -7.72
C ASN A 99 16.65 22.45 -8.87
#